data_AF-A0A8T4Y6Y4-F1
#
_entry.id   AF-A0A8T4Y6Y4-F1
#
_cell.length_a   1.000
_cell.length_b   1.000
_cell.length_c   1.000
_cell.angle_alpha   90.00
_cell.angle_beta   90.00
_cell.angle_gamma   90.00
#
_symmetry.space_group_name_H-M   'P 1'
#
loop_
_entity.id
_entity.type
_entity.pdbx_description
1 polymer ?
#
loop_
_entity_poly.entity_id
_entity_poly.type
_entity_poly.pdbx_seq_one_letter_code
_entity_poly.pdbx_strand_id
1 'polypeptide(L)'
;MKTLRISDDIHQKLTALLGELMAQTSRMQTYQDAIEAMLYQSVIMPPELLNEVERFIKTHKGRGYTTKEEFIRQAVRFMLKWESNEYEYVEIPKEEYEKLNKAVKEMNTPYADAEDFIQQQIQKAIEKYEEWQKERDEKET
;
A
#
# COMPACT_ATOMS: atom_id res chain seq x y z
N MET A 1 -32.86 -28.73 4.66
CA MET A 1 -32.33 -27.96 3.50
C MET A 1 -32.88 -26.55 3.58
N LYS A 2 -32.03 -25.54 3.39
CA LYS A 2 -32.47 -24.16 3.16
C LYS A 2 -32.27 -23.87 1.67
N THR A 3 -33.32 -23.42 0.99
CA THR A 3 -33.25 -23.08 -0.43
C THR A 3 -32.93 -21.61 -0.57
N LEU A 4 -31.84 -21.28 -1.26
CA LEU A 4 -31.41 -19.90 -1.51
C LEU A 4 -31.61 -19.61 -3.00
N ARG A 5 -32.42 -18.61 -3.32
CA ARG A 5 -32.62 -18.18 -4.71
C ARG A 5 -31.52 -17.20 -5.08
N ILE A 6 -30.73 -17.56 -6.07
CA ILE A 6 -29.64 -16.72 -6.61
C ILE A 6 -30.01 -16.25 -8.01
N SER A 7 -29.53 -15.05 -8.39
CA SER A 7 -29.64 -14.59 -9.77
C SER A 7 -28.60 -15.30 -10.64
N ASP A 8 -28.81 -15.28 -11.96
CA ASP A 8 -27.89 -15.88 -12.93
C ASP A 8 -26.48 -15.26 -12.84
N ASP A 9 -26.39 -13.95 -12.59
CA ASP A 9 -25.10 -13.26 -12.41
C ASP A 9 -24.33 -13.77 -11.18
N ILE A 10 -25.04 -14.00 -10.06
CA ILE A 10 -24.44 -14.53 -8.83
C ILE A 10 -24.03 -15.98 -9.06
N HIS A 11 -24.86 -16.77 -9.76
CA HIS A 11 -24.53 -18.13 -10.14
C HIS A 11 -23.23 -18.18 -10.96
N GLN A 12 -23.10 -17.35 -11.99
CA GLN A 12 -21.87 -17.29 -12.80
C GLN A 12 -20.62 -16.96 -11.97
N LYS A 13 -20.71 -15.98 -11.06
CA LYS A 13 -19.59 -15.62 -10.17
C LYS A 13 -19.22 -16.76 -9.22
N LEU A 14 -20.21 -17.44 -8.66
CA LEU A 14 -19.99 -18.60 -7.80
C LEU A 14 -19.38 -19.79 -8.58
N THR A 15 -19.81 -20.02 -9.83
CA THR A 15 -19.20 -21.05 -10.69
C THR A 15 -17.74 -20.75 -11.01
N ALA A 16 -17.41 -19.48 -11.27
CA ALA A 16 -16.02 -19.06 -11.51
C ALA A 16 -15.15 -19.31 -10.26
N LEU A 17 -15.63 -18.89 -9.08
CA LEU A 17 -14.92 -19.11 -7.82
C LEU A 17 -14.75 -20.60 -7.51
N LEU A 18 -15.76 -21.43 -7.81
CA LEU A 18 -15.64 -22.88 -7.71
C LEU A 18 -14.48 -23.43 -8.55
N GLY A 19 -14.36 -22.98 -9.79
CA GLY A 19 -13.25 -23.36 -10.67
C GLY A 19 -11.88 -22.99 -10.08
N GLU A 20 -11.76 -21.78 -9.52
CA GLU A 20 -10.53 -21.33 -8.86
C GLU A 20 -10.20 -22.17 -7.62
N LEU A 21 -11.18 -22.44 -6.75
CA LEU A 21 -10.99 -23.26 -5.56
C LEU A 21 -10.62 -24.70 -5.92
N MET A 22 -11.25 -25.28 -6.96
CA MET A 22 -10.91 -26.60 -7.46
C MET A 22 -9.47 -26.65 -7.99
N ALA A 23 -9.02 -25.61 -8.69
CA ALA A 23 -7.65 -25.51 -9.17
C ALA A 23 -6.65 -25.40 -8.00
N GLN A 24 -6.95 -24.60 -6.97
CA GLN A 24 -6.09 -24.43 -5.79
C GLN A 24 -6.01 -25.69 -4.92
N THR A 25 -7.14 -26.38 -4.74
CA THR A 25 -7.24 -27.51 -3.79
C THR A 25 -7.06 -28.88 -4.47
N SER A 26 -7.11 -28.95 -5.81
CA SER A 26 -7.12 -30.18 -6.60
C SER A 26 -8.23 -31.18 -6.19
N ARG A 27 -9.34 -30.68 -5.64
CA ARG A 27 -10.49 -31.47 -5.18
C ARG A 27 -11.78 -30.89 -5.72
N MET A 28 -12.81 -31.73 -5.82
CA MET A 28 -14.16 -31.27 -6.16
C MET A 28 -14.69 -30.37 -5.04
N GLN A 29 -15.25 -29.22 -5.41
CA GLN A 29 -15.79 -28.21 -4.50
C GLN A 29 -17.29 -28.03 -4.76
N THR A 30 -18.03 -27.60 -3.75
CA THR A 30 -19.47 -27.33 -3.83
C THR A 30 -19.77 -25.85 -3.67
N TYR A 31 -20.93 -25.39 -4.13
CA TYR A 31 -21.35 -24.00 -3.92
C TYR A 31 -21.34 -23.58 -2.45
N GLN A 32 -21.55 -24.54 -1.53
CA GLN A 32 -21.41 -24.28 -0.10
C GLN A 32 -19.97 -23.93 0.27
N ASP A 33 -18.99 -24.70 -0.21
CA ASP A 33 -17.56 -24.44 0.03
C ASP A 33 -17.13 -23.08 -0.57
N ALA A 34 -17.66 -22.73 -1.75
CA ALA A 34 -17.43 -21.43 -2.37
C ALA A 34 -18.02 -20.28 -1.54
N ILE A 35 -19.26 -20.42 -1.05
CA ILE A 35 -19.88 -19.41 -0.17
C ILE A 35 -19.10 -19.29 1.14
N GLU A 36 -18.69 -20.41 1.73
CA GLU A 36 -17.91 -20.44 2.95
C GLU A 36 -16.56 -19.75 2.77
N ALA A 37 -15.84 -20.05 1.68
CA ALA A 37 -14.60 -19.36 1.32
C ALA A 37 -14.81 -17.86 1.13
N MET A 38 -15.89 -17.43 0.45
CA MET A 38 -16.21 -16.01 0.31
C MET A 38 -16.42 -15.36 1.68
N LEU A 39 -17.19 -15.98 2.58
CA LEU A 39 -17.45 -15.43 3.89
C LEU A 39 -16.18 -15.33 4.75
N TYR A 40 -15.30 -16.34 4.71
CA TYR A 40 -14.05 -16.32 5.48
C TYR A 40 -12.98 -15.40 4.89
N GLN A 41 -12.90 -15.28 3.57
CA GLN A 41 -11.91 -14.42 2.90
C GLN A 41 -12.37 -12.96 2.79
N SER A 42 -13.68 -12.72 2.85
CA SER A 42 -14.23 -11.37 2.76
C SER A 42 -14.03 -10.61 4.06
N VAL A 43 -13.64 -9.35 3.92
CA VAL A 43 -13.68 -8.37 5.01
C VAL A 43 -14.94 -7.55 4.82
N ILE A 44 -15.86 -7.63 5.78
CA ILE A 44 -17.08 -6.83 5.78
C ILE A 44 -16.73 -5.45 6.33
N MET A 45 -16.82 -4.44 5.47
CA MET A 45 -16.53 -3.04 5.82
C MET A 45 -17.83 -2.31 6.17
N PRO A 46 -17.81 -1.39 7.16
CA PRO A 46 -18.95 -0.51 7.42
C PRO A 46 -19.34 0.30 6.18
N PRO A 47 -20.64 0.44 5.86
CA PRO A 47 -21.09 1.15 4.67
C PRO A 47 -20.70 2.63 4.69
N GLU A 48 -20.60 3.25 5.87
CA GLU A 48 -20.17 4.63 6.03
C GLU A 48 -18.75 4.85 5.50
N LEU A 49 -17.84 3.91 5.80
CA LEU A 49 -16.46 3.95 5.36
C LEU A 49 -16.35 3.74 3.84
N LEU A 50 -17.12 2.79 3.28
CA LEU A 50 -17.15 2.57 1.84
C LEU A 50 -17.66 3.82 1.10
N ASN A 51 -18.70 4.47 1.63
CA ASN A 51 -19.23 5.71 1.08
C ASN A 51 -18.21 6.86 1.16
N GLU A 52 -17.42 6.93 2.23
CA GLU A 52 -16.34 7.90 2.36
C GLU A 52 -15.25 7.69 1.31
N VAL A 53 -14.81 6.43 1.11
CA VAL A 53 -13.85 6.07 0.06
C VAL A 53 -14.37 6.46 -1.32
N GLU A 54 -15.64 6.15 -1.62
CA GLU A 54 -16.24 6.53 -2.91
C GLU A 54 -16.31 8.04 -3.10
N ARG A 55 -16.67 8.81 -2.06
CA ARG A 55 -16.64 10.27 -2.11
C ARG A 55 -15.22 10.79 -2.36
N PHE A 56 -14.23 10.24 -1.65
CA PHE A 56 -12.83 10.62 -1.80
C PHE A 56 -12.35 10.42 -3.25
N ILE A 57 -12.61 9.24 -3.83
CA ILE A 57 -12.25 8.91 -5.22
C ILE A 57 -12.92 9.88 -6.21
N LYS A 58 -14.22 10.17 -6.02
CA LYS A 58 -14.96 11.10 -6.89
C LYS A 58 -14.43 12.53 -6.83
N THR A 59 -13.99 12.99 -5.65
CA THR A 59 -13.43 14.32 -5.46
C THR A 59 -11.99 14.42 -5.95
N HIS A 60 -11.22 13.33 -5.90
CA HIS A 60 -9.78 13.32 -6.21
C HIS A 60 -9.44 12.43 -7.42
N LYS A 61 -10.18 12.58 -8.52
CA LYS A 61 -10.00 11.78 -9.76
C LYS A 61 -8.57 11.77 -10.33
N GLY A 62 -7.76 12.77 -10.00
CA GLY A 62 -6.36 12.87 -10.45
C GLY A 62 -5.37 11.93 -9.74
N ARG A 63 -5.81 11.16 -8.72
CA ARG A 63 -4.91 10.27 -7.95
C ARG A 63 -4.84 8.83 -8.47
N GLY A 64 -5.47 8.52 -9.60
CA GLY A 64 -5.36 7.23 -10.28
C GLY A 64 -6.31 6.13 -9.77
N TYR A 65 -6.98 6.33 -8.63
CA TYR A 65 -7.98 5.37 -8.14
C TYR A 65 -9.25 5.41 -8.97
N THR A 66 -9.70 4.23 -9.41
CA THR A 66 -10.95 4.09 -10.16
C THR A 66 -12.01 3.30 -9.41
N THR A 67 -11.60 2.50 -8.42
CA THR A 67 -12.49 1.63 -7.62
C THR A 67 -12.15 1.68 -6.14
N LYS A 68 -13.14 1.40 -5.29
CA LYS A 68 -12.95 1.33 -3.82
C LYS A 68 -11.98 0.20 -3.44
N GLU A 69 -12.02 -0.91 -4.17
CA GLU A 69 -11.16 -2.07 -3.97
C GLU A 69 -9.68 -1.72 -4.21
N GLU A 70 -9.40 -0.91 -5.24
CA GLU A 70 -8.04 -0.42 -5.53
C GLU A 70 -7.51 0.49 -4.41
N PHE A 71 -8.33 1.44 -3.95
CA PHE A 71 -7.98 2.33 -2.86
C PHE A 71 -7.70 1.55 -1.56
N ILE A 72 -8.62 0.65 -1.17
CA ILE A 72 -8.47 -0.17 0.04
C ILE A 72 -7.22 -1.05 -0.06
N ARG A 73 -6.96 -1.68 -1.21
CA ARG A 73 -5.76 -2.49 -1.42
C ARG A 73 -4.48 -1.69 -1.19
N GLN A 74 -4.41 -0.46 -1.71
CA GLN A 74 -3.23 0.37 -1.50
C GLN A 74 -3.11 0.85 -0.05
N ALA A 75 -4.21 1.23 0.59
CA ALA A 75 -4.22 1.63 1.99
C ALA A 75 -3.72 0.50 2.90
N VAL A 76 -4.19 -0.73 2.71
CA VAL A 76 -3.74 -1.89 3.48
C VAL A 76 -2.25 -2.19 3.22
N ARG A 77 -1.79 -2.14 1.96
CA ARG A 77 -0.36 -2.32 1.65
C ARG A 77 0.52 -1.27 2.32
N PHE A 78 0.08 -0.01 2.33
CA PHE A 78 0.79 1.07 2.99
C PHE A 78 0.86 0.82 4.50
N MET A 79 -0.26 0.48 5.14
CA MET A 79 -0.28 0.15 6.57
C MET A 79 0.61 -1.05 6.91
N LEU A 80 0.61 -2.11 6.12
CA LEU A 80 1.49 -3.26 6.35
C LEU A 80 2.97 -2.88 6.21
N LYS A 81 3.30 -2.01 5.25
CA LYS A 81 4.67 -1.50 5.08
C LYS A 81 5.09 -0.58 6.23
N TRP A 82 4.15 0.20 6.76
CA TRP A 82 4.35 1.03 7.94
C TRP A 82 4.65 0.16 9.17
N GLU A 83 3.83 -0.86 9.41
CA GLU A 83 3.95 -1.75 10.57
C GLU A 83 5.09 -2.78 10.44
N SER A 84 5.65 -3.00 9.25
CA SER A 84 6.73 -3.98 9.07
C SER A 84 8.08 -3.52 9.63
N ASN A 85 8.21 -2.28 10.10
CA ASN A 85 9.46 -1.64 10.54
C ASN A 85 10.59 -1.72 9.50
N GLU A 86 10.26 -1.98 8.23
CA GLU A 86 11.23 -2.02 7.14
C GLU A 86 11.66 -0.62 6.73
N TYR A 87 10.82 0.38 7.00
CA TYR A 87 11.06 1.78 6.68
C TYR A 87 10.64 2.67 7.84
N GLU A 88 11.52 3.60 8.20
CA GLU A 88 11.15 4.75 9.03
C GLU A 88 10.67 5.89 8.11
N TYR A 89 9.58 6.53 8.51
CA TYR A 89 8.97 7.60 7.74
C TYR A 89 9.17 8.93 8.44
N VAL A 90 9.69 9.91 7.72
CA VAL A 90 9.83 11.28 8.21
C VAL A 90 8.69 12.11 7.65
N GLU A 91 7.84 12.64 8.53
CA GLU A 91 6.82 13.59 8.13
C GLU A 91 7.46 14.94 7.79
N ILE A 92 7.22 15.41 6.57
CA ILE A 92 7.65 16.73 6.11
C ILE A 92 6.38 17.51 5.71
N PRO A 93 6.17 18.72 6.26
CA PRO A 93 5.06 19.57 5.84
C PRO A 93 5.09 19.78 4.32
N LYS A 94 3.94 19.59 3.66
CA LYS A 94 3.84 19.65 2.20
C LYS A 94 4.42 20.96 1.62
N GLU A 95 4.12 22.09 2.26
CA GLU A 95 4.62 23.39 1.81
C GLU A 95 6.15 23.49 1.85
N GLU A 96 6.78 22.89 2.86
CA GLU A 96 8.23 22.87 3.01
C GLU A 96 8.86 21.94 1.98
N TYR A 97 8.28 20.75 1.77
CA TYR A 97 8.72 19.82 0.74
C TYR A 97 8.66 20.46 -0.66
N GLU A 98 7.56 21.14 -0.99
CA GLU A 98 7.42 21.82 -2.28
C GLU A 98 8.41 22.98 -2.45
N LYS A 99 8.65 23.76 -1.40
CA LYS A 99 9.68 24.82 -1.40
C LYS A 99 11.08 24.24 -1.59
N LEU A 100 11.42 23.17 -0.88
CA LEU A 100 12.69 22.47 -1.02
C LEU A 100 12.86 21.96 -2.45
N ASN A 101 11.83 21.35 -3.02
CA ASN A 101 11.87 20.82 -4.38
C ASN A 101 12.11 21.93 -5.42
N LYS A 102 11.47 23.10 -5.26
CA LYS A 102 11.74 24.27 -6.11
C LYS A 102 13.17 24.77 -5.94
N ALA A 103 13.62 24.93 -4.69
CA ALA A 103 14.97 25.39 -4.39
C ALA A 103 16.04 24.48 -5.02
N VAL A 104 15.92 23.16 -4.88
CA VAL A 104 16.84 22.18 -5.47
C VAL A 104 16.95 22.35 -7.00
N LYS A 105 15.82 22.54 -7.68
CA LYS A 105 15.76 22.68 -9.14
C LYS A 105 16.23 24.04 -9.64
N GLU A 106 15.90 25.12 -8.92
CA GLU A 106 16.21 26.48 -9.34
C GLU A 106 17.63 26.92 -8.96
N MET A 107 18.20 26.38 -7.88
CA MET A 107 19.52 26.77 -7.39
C MET A 107 20.68 26.02 -8.06
N ASN A 108 20.44 25.32 -9.17
CA ASN A 108 21.43 24.56 -9.93
C ASN A 108 22.27 23.61 -9.03
N THR A 109 21.58 22.96 -8.09
CA THR A 109 22.21 22.02 -7.16
C THR A 109 22.56 20.71 -7.88
N PRO A 110 23.45 19.86 -7.34
CA PRO A 110 23.75 18.56 -7.94
C PRO A 110 22.63 17.52 -7.78
N TYR A 111 21.51 17.89 -7.13
CA TYR A 111 20.41 16.98 -6.83
C TYR A 111 19.28 17.15 -7.85
N ALA A 112 18.62 16.06 -8.21
CA ALA A 112 17.52 16.09 -9.19
C ALA A 112 16.25 16.73 -8.62
N ASP A 113 15.93 16.46 -7.36
CA ASP A 113 14.75 16.93 -6.65
C ASP A 113 14.93 16.86 -5.13
N ALA A 114 13.89 17.23 -4.38
CA ALA A 114 13.90 17.17 -2.93
C ALA A 114 14.16 15.76 -2.36
N GLU A 115 13.69 14.71 -3.04
CA GLU A 115 13.85 13.33 -2.58
C GLU A 115 15.32 12.89 -2.71
N ASP A 116 15.93 13.13 -3.87
CA ASP A 116 17.35 12.86 -4.11
C ASP A 116 18.24 13.67 -3.14
N PHE A 117 17.90 14.93 -2.89
CA PHE A 117 18.58 15.74 -1.88
C PHE A 117 18.56 15.09 -0.50
N ILE A 118 17.37 14.68 -0.02
CA ILE A 118 17.21 14.07 1.31
C ILE A 118 18.01 12.77 1.39
N GLN A 119 17.89 11.89 0.40
CA GLN A 119 18.59 10.60 0.37
C GLN A 119 20.11 10.79 0.41
N GLN A 120 20.65 11.72 -0.37
CA GLN A 120 22.08 12.01 -0.37
C GLN A 120 22.55 12.65 0.94
N GLN A 121 21.73 13.49 1.60
CA GLN A 121 22.08 14.02 2.92
C GLN A 121 22.16 12.90 3.97
N ILE A 122 21.21 11.96 3.94
CA ILE A 122 21.22 10.78 4.83
C ILE A 122 22.51 9.98 4.61
N GLN A 123 22.82 9.62 3.35
CA GLN A 123 24.00 8.83 3.03
C GLN A 123 25.30 9.51 3.50
N LYS A 124 25.46 10.81 3.21
CA LYS A 124 26.64 11.59 3.65
C LYS A 124 26.77 11.66 5.16
N ALA A 125 25.66 11.73 5.89
CA ALA A 125 25.68 11.75 7.35
C ALA A 125 26.12 10.39 7.92
N ILE A 126 25.64 9.30 7.33
CA ILE A 126 26.01 7.93 7.72
C ILE A 126 27.50 7.68 7.44
N GLU A 127 27.99 8.01 6.24
CA GLU A 127 29.41 7.82 5.87
C GLU A 127 30.35 8.56 6.83
N LYS A 128 30.03 9.82 7.16
CA LYS A 128 30.80 10.60 8.14
C LYS A 128 30.79 9.96 9.53
N TYR A 129 29.66 9.38 9.93
CA TYR A 129 29.56 8.70 11.22
C TYR A 129 30.41 7.43 11.24
N GLU A 130 30.41 6.66 10.15
CA GLU A 130 31.25 5.47 10.01
C GLU A 130 32.75 5.80 9.99
N GLU A 131 33.16 6.87 9.30
CA GLU A 131 34.54 7.36 9.32
C GLU A 131 34.97 7.76 10.74
N TRP A 132 34.12 8.51 11.45
CA TRP A 132 34.38 8.91 12.83
C TRP A 132 34.51 7.71 13.77
N GLN A 133 33.70 6.66 13.59
CA GLN A 133 33.82 5.43 14.37
C GLN A 133 35.16 4.74 14.15
N LYS A 134 35.61 4.61 12.89
CA LYS A 134 36.91 4.01 12.57
C LYS A 134 38.07 4.77 13.21
N GLU A 135 38.07 6.11 13.09
CA GLU A 135 39.12 6.93 13.71
C GLU A 135 39.12 6.82 15.25
N ARG A 136 37.97 6.61 15.88
CA ARG A 136 37.87 6.43 17.32
C ARG A 136 38.46 5.08 17.73
N ASP A 137 38.08 4.01 17.03
CA ASP A 137 38.53 2.65 17.33
C ASP A 137 40.05 2.49 17.07
N GLU A 138 40.60 3.18 16.07
CA GLU A 138 42.05 3.26 15.81
C GLU A 138 42.84 4.05 16.87
N LYS A 139 42.20 4.97 17.60
CA LYS A 139 42.81 5.72 18.71
C LYS A 139 42.69 5.02 20.06
N GLU A 140 41.80 4.04 20.17
CA GLU A 140 41.58 3.23 21.38
C GLU A 140 42.36 1.89 21.35
N THR A 141 43.01 1.54 20.24
CA THR A 141 43.89 0.38 20.08
C THR A 141 45.36 0.76 20.20
#